data_AF-A0A928ZY88-F1
#
_entry.id   AF-A0A928ZY88-F1
#
_cell.length_a   1.000
_cell.length_b   1.000
_cell.length_c   1.000
_cell.angle_alpha   90.00
_cell.angle_beta   90.00
_cell.angle_gamma   90.00
#
_symmetry.space_group_name_H-M   'P 1'
#
loop_
_entity.id
_entity.type
_entity.pdbx_description
1 polymer ?
#
loop_
_entity_poly.entity_id
_entity_poly.type
_entity_poly.pdbx_seq_one_letter_code
_entity_poly.pdbx_strand_id
1 'polypeptide(L)'
;LKDNTFFATMTVKQGEITKELDSRPSDAISIALRMGAPIWVMEEVVADASIPVDREADEAEKEAFRDFVSNISPSDFAQQGRSFNQ
;
A
#
# COMPACT_ATOMS: atom_id res chain seq x y z
N LEU A 1 -7.33 14.16 2.63
CA LEU A 1 -7.91 12.89 3.15
C LEU A 1 -9.42 13.10 3.30
N LYS A 2 -10.28 12.17 2.87
CA LYS A 2 -11.73 12.29 3.12
C LYS A 2 -12.29 10.94 3.54
N ASP A 3 -12.96 10.87 4.68
CA ASP A 3 -13.58 9.65 5.20
C ASP A 3 -12.61 8.44 5.21
N ASN A 4 -11.38 8.64 5.70
CA ASN A 4 -10.31 7.64 5.69
C ASN A 4 -9.86 7.14 4.30
N THR A 5 -10.27 7.83 3.24
CA THR A 5 -9.93 7.50 1.85
C THR A 5 -8.92 8.50 1.30
N PHE A 6 -7.80 7.98 0.78
CA PHE A 6 -6.80 8.75 0.06
C PHE A 6 -7.17 8.84 -1.42
N PHE A 7 -6.90 10.00 -2.02
CA PHE A 7 -7.11 10.29 -3.43
C PHE A 7 -5.78 10.66 -4.07
N ALA A 8 -5.63 10.39 -5.36
CA ALA A 8 -4.43 10.75 -6.10
C ALA A 8 -4.80 11.27 -7.49
N THR A 9 -4.03 12.24 -7.97
CA THR A 9 -4.12 12.71 -9.36
C THR A 9 -2.81 12.43 -10.05
N MET A 10 -2.86 11.92 -11.26
CA MET A 10 -1.69 11.73 -12.12
C MET A 10 -1.64 12.82 -13.18
N THR A 11 -0.51 13.50 -13.28
CA THR A 11 -0.22 14.43 -14.38
C THR A 11 0.51 13.69 -15.48
N VAL A 12 -0.09 13.61 -16.67
CA VAL A 12 0.47 12.94 -17.85
C VAL A 12 0.76 13.96 -18.93
N LYS A 13 1.97 13.89 -19.49
CA LYS A 13 2.39 14.73 -20.62
C LYS A 13 2.41 13.92 -21.92
N GLN A 14 1.71 14.39 -22.94
CA GLN A 14 1.70 13.84 -24.30
C GLN A 14 2.07 14.97 -25.28
N GLY A 15 3.36 15.05 -25.63
CA GLY A 15 3.88 16.19 -26.39
C GLY A 15 3.73 17.49 -25.60
N GLU A 16 3.06 18.48 -26.17
CA GLU A 16 2.75 19.76 -25.49
C GLU A 16 1.49 19.69 -24.60
N ILE A 17 0.74 18.60 -24.66
CA ILE A 17 -0.51 18.47 -23.91
C ILE A 17 -0.21 17.89 -22.54
N THR A 18 -0.61 18.59 -21.48
CA THR A 18 -0.63 18.08 -20.11
C THR A 18 -2.06 17.79 -19.69
N LYS A 19 -2.30 16.61 -19.11
CA LYS A 19 -3.61 16.20 -18.60
C LYS A 19 -3.49 15.72 -17.17
N GLU A 20 -4.53 15.95 -16.40
CA GLU A 20 -4.71 15.39 -15.07
C GLU A 20 -5.73 14.26 -15.13
N LEU A 21 -5.40 13.16 -14.46
CA LEU A 21 -6.24 11.97 -14.39
C LEU A 21 -6.45 11.61 -12.93
N ASP A 22 -7.71 11.47 -12.52
CA ASP A 22 -8.06 10.91 -11.22
C ASP A 22 -7.63 9.44 -11.15
N SER A 23 -7.09 9.03 -10.02
CA SER A 23 -6.52 7.70 -9.84
C SER A 23 -6.55 7.28 -8.37
N ARG A 24 -6.56 5.96 -8.14
CA ARG A 24 -6.30 5.45 -6.79
C ARG A 24 -4.82 5.63 -6.49
N PRO A 25 -4.44 5.95 -5.23
CA PRO A 25 -3.04 6.11 -4.84
C PRO A 25 -2.15 4.92 -5.21
N SER A 26 -2.63 3.68 -5.05
CA SER A 26 -1.87 2.47 -5.40
C SER A 26 -1.44 2.42 -6.86
N ASP A 27 -2.32 2.85 -7.76
CA ASP A 27 -2.08 2.82 -9.21
C ASP A 27 -1.13 3.94 -9.61
N ALA A 28 -1.34 5.16 -9.07
CA ALA A 28 -0.47 6.31 -9.29
C ALA A 28 0.98 6.05 -8.82
N ILE A 29 1.16 5.50 -7.61
CA ILE A 29 2.47 5.16 -7.07
C ILE A 29 3.16 4.09 -7.94
N SER A 30 2.44 3.02 -8.30
CA SER A 30 3.00 1.93 -9.10
C SER A 30 3.46 2.38 -10.49
N ILE A 31 2.76 3.35 -11.09
CA ILE A 31 3.14 3.94 -12.38
C ILE A 31 4.33 4.88 -12.19
N ALA A 32 4.29 5.76 -11.19
CA ALA A 32 5.37 6.71 -10.92
C ALA A 32 6.70 6.00 -10.68
N LEU A 33 6.70 4.92 -9.88
CA LEU A 33 7.89 4.10 -9.64
C LEU A 33 8.45 3.48 -10.93
N ARG A 34 7.58 2.92 -11.78
CA ARG A 34 8.00 2.31 -13.06
C ARG A 34 8.55 3.32 -14.06
N MET A 35 8.06 4.55 -14.00
CA MET A 35 8.46 5.63 -14.92
C MET A 35 9.59 6.52 -14.35
N GLY A 36 9.98 6.33 -13.09
CA GLY A 36 10.89 7.24 -12.39
C GLY A 36 10.32 8.65 -12.23
N ALA A 37 8.99 8.79 -12.20
CA ALA A 37 8.32 10.07 -12.06
C ALA A 37 8.30 10.55 -10.59
N PRO A 38 8.38 11.86 -10.33
CA PRO A 38 8.33 12.39 -8.98
C PRO A 38 6.95 12.16 -8.36
N ILE A 39 6.94 11.87 -7.06
CA ILE A 39 5.73 11.67 -6.25
C ILE A 39 5.64 12.83 -5.26
N TRP A 40 4.49 13.48 -5.23
CA TRP A 40 4.19 14.59 -4.33
C TRP A 40 3.03 14.21 -3.43
N VAL A 41 3.06 14.70 -2.19
CA VAL A 41 2.01 14.50 -1.20
C VAL A 41 1.71 15.85 -0.55
N MET A 42 0.44 16.11 -0.27
CA MET A 42 0.04 17.32 0.45
C MET A 42 0.48 17.21 1.91
N GLU A 43 0.98 18.30 2.49
CA GLU A 43 1.52 18.32 3.85
C GLU A 43 0.48 17.86 4.89
N GLU A 44 -0.78 18.25 4.73
CA GLU A 44 -1.91 17.80 5.56
C GLU A 44 -2.06 16.27 5.60
N VAL A 45 -1.81 15.58 4.48
CA VAL A 45 -1.90 14.13 4.40
C VAL A 45 -0.76 13.47 5.17
N VAL A 46 0.43 14.09 5.14
CA VAL A 46 1.58 13.63 5.93
C VAL A 46 1.32 13.84 7.42
N ALA A 47 0.79 15.01 7.81
CA ALA A 47 0.50 15.31 9.21
C ALA A 47 -0.54 14.35 9.81
N ASP A 48 -1.60 14.03 9.07
CA ASP A 48 -2.72 13.22 9.60
C ASP A 48 -2.50 11.72 9.52
N ALA A 49 -1.74 11.24 8.52
CA ALA A 49 -1.64 9.82 8.20
C ALA A 49 -0.22 9.26 8.20
N SER A 50 0.79 10.05 8.58
CA SER A 50 2.12 9.49 8.79
C SER A 50 2.12 8.59 10.01
N ILE A 51 2.54 7.34 9.81
CA ILE A 51 2.95 6.47 10.90
C ILE A 51 4.45 6.71 11.09
N PRO A 52 4.92 7.01 12.31
CA PRO A 52 6.35 7.09 12.57
C PRO A 52 6.99 5.75 12.18
N VAL A 53 7.98 5.80 11.29
CA VAL A 53 8.69 4.61 10.84
C VAL A 53 9.59 4.13 11.98
N ASP A 54 9.17 3.06 12.66
CA ASP A 54 10.03 2.31 13.58
C ASP A 54 10.65 1.14 12.81
N ARG A 55 11.86 1.38 12.29
CA ARG A 55 12.57 0.38 11.49
C ARG A 55 12.85 -0.90 12.26
N GLU A 56 13.03 -0.83 13.57
CA GLU A 56 13.35 -2.02 14.38
C GLU A 56 12.09 -2.87 14.58
N ALA A 57 10.95 -2.23 14.85
CA ALA A 57 9.65 -2.88 14.93
C ALA A 57 9.23 -3.49 13.58
N ASP A 58 9.39 -2.75 12.48
CA ASP A 58 9.04 -3.21 11.13
C ASP A 58 9.85 -4.46 10.72
N GLU A 59 11.15 -4.50 11.03
CA GLU A 59 11.99 -5.67 10.72
C GLU A 59 11.64 -6.86 11.62
N ALA A 60 11.32 -6.64 12.90
CA ALA A 60 10.86 -7.70 13.80
C ALA A 60 9.52 -8.31 13.34
N GLU A 61 8.58 -7.47 12.86
CA GLU A 61 7.30 -7.95 12.32
C GLU A 61 7.49 -8.76 11.03
N LYS A 62 8.37 -8.31 10.12
CA LYS A 62 8.70 -9.05 8.91
C LYS A 62 9.32 -10.41 9.21
N GLU A 63 10.24 -10.48 10.18
CA GLU A 63 10.85 -11.74 10.58
C GLU A 63 9.81 -12.69 11.18
N ALA A 64 8.95 -12.20 12.08
CA ALA A 64 7.85 -12.99 12.64
C ALA A 64 6.87 -13.49 11.57
N PHE A 65 6.58 -12.67 10.56
CA PHE A 65 5.74 -13.07 9.42
C PHE A 65 6.43 -14.14 8.56
N ARG A 66 7.74 -14.03 8.31
CA ARG A 66 8.52 -15.05 7.59
C ARG A 66 8.52 -16.38 8.34
N ASP A 67 8.74 -16.34 9.65
CA ASP A 67 8.71 -17.52 10.51
C ASP A 67 7.32 -18.18 10.49
N PHE A 68 6.26 -17.38 10.62
CA PHE A 68 4.88 -17.85 10.49
C PHE A 68 4.61 -18.53 9.15
N VAL A 69 4.98 -17.89 8.03
CA VAL A 69 4.80 -18.45 6.68
C VAL A 69 5.68 -19.68 6.43
N SER A 70 6.84 -19.78 7.07
CA SER A 70 7.70 -20.97 6.93
C SER A 70 7.15 -22.18 7.68
N ASN A 71 6.44 -21.94 8.78
CA ASN A 71 5.87 -22.96 9.64
C ASN A 71 4.41 -23.30 9.32
N ILE A 72 3.76 -22.59 8.39
CA ILE A 72 2.41 -22.93 7.94
C ILE A 72 2.44 -24.04 6.89
N SER A 73 1.66 -25.08 7.13
CA SER A 73 1.48 -26.19 6.19
C SER A 73 0.18 -26.00 5.39
N PRO A 74 0.08 -26.55 4.16
CA PRO A 74 -1.16 -26.52 3.40
C PRO A 74 -2.38 -27.10 4.14
N SER A 75 -2.16 -28.03 5.09
CA SER A 75 -3.20 -28.60 5.95
C SER A 75 -3.81 -27.62 6.95
N ASP A 76 -3.11 -26.54 7.31
CA ASP A 76 -3.61 -25.55 8.27
C ASP A 76 -4.73 -24.69 7.67
N PHE A 77 -4.69 -24.48 6.35
CA PHE A 77 -5.78 -23.82 5.61
C PHE A 77 -7.04 -24.70 5.51
N ALA A 78 -6.91 -26.03 5.63
CA ALA A 78 -8.02 -26.95 5.54
C ALA A 78 -8.81 -27.09 6.87
N GLN A 79 -8.20 -26.77 8.02
CA GLN A 79 -8.88 -26.80 9.33
C GLN A 79 -9.82 -25.60 9.55
N GLN A 80 -9.52 -24.42 8.97
CA GLN A 80 -10.39 -23.24 9.10
C GLN A 80 -11.73 -23.36 8.36
N GLY A 81 -11.87 -24.29 7.41
CA GLY A 81 -13.13 -24.54 6.71
C GLY A 81 -14.15 -25.39 7.49
N ARG A 82 -13.76 -26.02 8.62
CA ARG A 82 -14.64 -26.95 9.38
C ARG A 82 -15.23 -26.36 10.66
N SER A 83 -14.79 -25.20 11.13
CA SER A 83 -15.31 -24.56 12.35
C SER A 83 -16.42 -23.53 12.13
N PHE A 84 -16.87 -23.29 10.90
CA PHE A 84 -17.98 -22.36 10.59
C PHE A 84 -19.36 -23.03 10.46
N ASN A 85 -19.51 -24.29 10.89
CA ASN A 85 -20.80 -24.96 11.01
C ASN A 85 -20.96 -25.55 12.42
N GLN A 86 -21.27 -24.70 13.38
CA GLN A 86 -22.07 -25.05 14.56
C GLN A 86 -22.87 -23.82 14.99
#